data_AF-A0A1C0TSK9-F1
#
_entry.id   AF-A0A1C0TSK9-F1
#
_cell.length_a   1.000
_cell.length_b   1.000
_cell.length_c   1.000
_cell.angle_alpha   90.00
_cell.angle_beta   90.00
_cell.angle_gamma   90.00
#
_symmetry.space_group_name_H-M   'P 1'
#
loop_
_entity.id
_entity.type
_entity.pdbx_description
1 polymer ?
#
loop_
_entity_poly.entity_id
_entity_poly.type
_entity_poly.pdbx_seq_one_letter_code
_entity_poly.pdbx_strand_id
1 'polypeptide(L)'
;MSAECMMADIGGGTSHKLISREPLNHREIKVGDLVLVQVIEDDKDLVLSSTIRLVGEYLTITLSKNEKVELRKSNLAKLAQNIKASGKQALDSYTKIELNNGCELVNEECIEFELRALLLHWETILEASIKFKKPLFIHQHTQPMNTLLEQAISQGVTEIFTDSQDMYQSLTSYLSVKYPSSKIYFYDGQLDIIDRYREIDWENAKVKKGVSGFLSRLFKK
;
A
#
# COMPACT_ATOMS: atom_id res chain seq x y z
N MET A 1 -20.83 18.82 -6.66
CA MET A 1 -20.74 18.20 -7.99
C MET A 1 -21.51 16.90 -7.96
N SER A 2 -22.42 16.67 -8.91
CA SER A 2 -23.17 15.41 -9.02
C SER A 2 -22.21 14.32 -9.49
N ALA A 3 -22.13 13.19 -8.79
CA ALA A 3 -21.40 12.03 -9.29
C ALA A 3 -22.12 11.50 -10.54
N GLU A 4 -21.41 11.35 -11.65
CA GLU A 4 -21.92 10.60 -12.79
C GLU A 4 -21.78 9.12 -12.46
N CYS A 5 -22.90 8.39 -12.56
CA CYS A 5 -22.95 6.96 -12.33
C CYS A 5 -23.04 6.27 -13.69
N MET A 6 -22.04 5.46 -14.02
CA MET A 6 -22.01 4.65 -15.24
C MET A 6 -22.01 3.17 -14.88
N MET A 7 -22.21 2.31 -15.89
CA MET A 7 -22.06 0.86 -15.74
C MET A 7 -20.83 0.41 -16.54
N ALA A 8 -20.00 -0.43 -15.94
CA ALA A 8 -18.81 -0.98 -16.59
C ALA A 8 -18.73 -2.50 -16.43
N ASP A 9 -18.39 -3.19 -17.52
CA ASP A 9 -18.09 -4.63 -17.53
C ASP A 9 -16.57 -4.81 -17.38
N ILE A 10 -16.15 -5.49 -16.31
CA ILE A 10 -14.74 -5.77 -16.02
C ILE A 10 -14.34 -7.22 -16.38
N GLY A 11 -15.21 -7.93 -17.08
CA GLY A 11 -15.16 -9.37 -17.31
C GLY A 11 -16.10 -10.12 -16.37
N GLY A 12 -16.66 -11.24 -16.84
CA GLY A 12 -17.60 -12.06 -16.06
C GLY A 12 -19.07 -11.92 -16.47
N GLY A 13 -19.37 -11.09 -17.49
CA GLY A 13 -20.71 -11.01 -18.10
C GLY A 13 -21.74 -10.23 -17.28
N THR A 14 -21.31 -9.53 -16.23
CA THR A 14 -22.15 -8.65 -15.40
C THR A 14 -21.54 -7.26 -15.36
N SER A 15 -22.38 -6.23 -15.50
CA SER A 15 -21.93 -4.84 -15.39
C SER A 15 -22.05 -4.34 -13.96
N HIS A 16 -21.09 -3.53 -13.53
CA HIS A 16 -20.97 -3.02 -12.19
C HIS A 16 -21.00 -1.49 -12.16
N LYS A 17 -21.34 -0.93 -10.99
CA LYS A 17 -21.50 0.51 -10.81
C LYS A 17 -20.13 1.19 -10.86
N LEU A 18 -19.95 2.11 -11.80
CA LEU A 18 -18.77 2.98 -11.90
C LEU A 18 -19.08 4.36 -11.33
N ILE A 19 -18.36 4.73 -10.27
CA ILE A 19 -18.42 6.05 -9.65
C ILE A 19 -17.24 6.87 -10.16
N SER A 20 -17.58 8.00 -10.81
CA SER A 20 -16.59 9.02 -11.15
C SER A 20 -16.81 10.27 -10.30
N ARG A 21 -15.81 10.62 -9.49
CA ARG A 21 -15.83 11.87 -8.69
C ARG A 21 -15.35 13.08 -9.51
N GLU A 22 -14.58 12.82 -10.56
CA GLU A 22 -14.10 13.81 -11.51
C GLU A 22 -14.56 13.43 -12.92
N PRO A 23 -14.71 14.40 -13.85
CA PRO A 23 -15.02 14.08 -15.23
C PRO A 23 -13.91 13.22 -15.82
N LEU A 24 -14.28 12.02 -16.25
CA LEU A 24 -13.37 10.99 -16.74
C LEU A 24 -12.53 11.41 -17.96
N ASN A 25 -12.99 12.42 -18.69
CA ASN A 25 -12.27 13.20 -19.71
C ASN A 25 -13.08 14.47 -20.04
N HIS A 26 -12.48 15.45 -20.72
CA HIS A 26 -13.22 16.53 -21.39
C HIS A 26 -14.07 16.05 -22.60
N ARG A 27 -14.07 14.74 -22.87
CA ARG A 27 -14.92 14.08 -23.87
C ARG A 27 -15.97 13.26 -23.14
N GLU A 28 -17.21 13.35 -23.63
CA GLU A 28 -18.29 12.44 -23.26
C GLU A 28 -17.82 10.99 -23.46
N ILE A 29 -17.83 10.19 -22.38
CA ILE A 29 -17.66 8.74 -22.47
C ILE A 29 -18.85 8.16 -23.22
N LYS A 30 -18.57 7.24 -24.14
CA LYS A 30 -19.59 6.52 -24.90
C LYS A 30 -19.62 5.05 -24.50
N VAL A 31 -20.77 4.42 -24.75
CA VAL A 31 -20.93 2.97 -24.60
C VAL A 31 -19.90 2.27 -25.50
N GLY A 32 -19.13 1.36 -24.90
CA GLY A 32 -18.06 0.62 -25.59
C GLY A 32 -16.66 1.23 -25.41
N ASP A 33 -16.53 2.42 -24.82
CA ASP A 33 -15.22 2.96 -24.46
C ASP A 33 -14.57 2.09 -23.37
N LEU A 34 -13.26 1.90 -23.50
CA LEU A 34 -12.46 1.20 -22.49
C LEU A 34 -11.99 2.20 -21.45
N VAL A 35 -12.23 1.86 -20.19
CA VAL A 35 -11.88 2.69 -19.04
C VAL A 35 -11.10 1.85 -18.05
N LEU A 36 -9.95 2.36 -17.60
CA LEU A 36 -9.24 1.78 -16.46
C LEU A 36 -10.02 2.06 -15.18
N VAL A 37 -10.28 1.01 -14.39
CA VAL A 37 -11.08 1.07 -13.18
C VAL A 37 -10.42 0.27 -12.05
N GLN A 38 -10.74 0.63 -10.82
CA GLN A 38 -10.37 -0.07 -9.60
C GLN A 38 -11.62 -0.48 -8.84
N VAL A 39 -11.62 -1.70 -8.31
CA VAL A 39 -12.65 -2.18 -7.37
C VAL A 39 -12.43 -1.48 -6.02
N ILE A 40 -13.45 -0.79 -5.52
CA ILE A 40 -13.40 -0.07 -4.23
C ILE A 40 -14.28 -0.72 -3.15
N GLU A 41 -15.29 -1.49 -3.55
CA GLU A 41 -16.14 -2.31 -2.67
C GLU A 41 -16.39 -3.66 -3.37
N ASP A 42 -16.17 -4.76 -2.65
CA ASP A 42 -16.20 -6.15 -3.16
C ASP A 42 -17.17 -7.05 -2.37
N ASP A 43 -18.25 -6.45 -1.83
CA ASP A 43 -19.27 -7.19 -1.07
C ASP A 43 -20.40 -7.69 -2.02
N LYS A 44 -21.62 -7.13 -1.86
CA LYS A 44 -22.82 -7.59 -2.59
C LYS A 44 -22.92 -7.00 -3.98
N ASP A 45 -22.55 -5.74 -4.10
CA ASP A 45 -22.55 -4.99 -5.34
C ASP A 45 -21.14 -4.45 -5.55
N LEU A 46 -20.44 -4.97 -6.57
CA LEU A 46 -19.12 -4.49 -6.89
C LEU A 46 -19.20 -3.01 -7.27
N VAL A 47 -18.43 -2.16 -6.59
CA VAL A 47 -18.34 -0.73 -6.90
C VAL A 47 -16.97 -0.44 -7.48
N LEU A 48 -16.98 0.24 -8.62
CA LEU A 48 -15.80 0.61 -9.39
C LEU A 48 -15.54 2.10 -9.26
N SER A 49 -14.27 2.48 -9.28
CA SER A 49 -13.83 3.85 -9.45
C SER A 49 -12.86 3.98 -10.61
N SER A 50 -13.00 5.05 -11.38
CA SER A 50 -12.01 5.48 -12.36
C SER A 50 -10.81 6.21 -11.74
N THR A 51 -10.94 6.62 -10.49
CA THR A 51 -9.85 7.17 -9.70
C THR A 51 -9.04 6.01 -9.15
N ILE A 52 -7.82 5.83 -9.65
CA ILE A 52 -6.93 4.74 -9.25
C ILE A 52 -6.12 5.17 -8.03
N ARG A 53 -6.10 4.34 -7.00
CA ARG A 53 -5.29 4.50 -5.80
C ARG A 53 -4.25 3.39 -5.70
N LEU A 54 -2.99 3.79 -5.66
CA LEU A 54 -1.85 2.93 -5.36
C LEU A 54 -1.40 3.20 -3.92
N VAL A 55 -1.50 2.19 -3.07
CA VAL A 55 -1.17 2.27 -1.65
C VAL A 55 0.14 1.54 -1.42
N GLY A 56 1.17 2.27 -1.01
CA GLY A 56 2.43 1.75 -0.48
C GLY A 56 2.40 1.63 1.04
N GLU A 57 3.55 1.32 1.62
CA GLU A 57 3.80 1.28 3.05
C GLU A 57 3.73 2.68 3.67
N TYR A 58 4.39 3.68 3.07
CA TYR A 58 4.49 5.05 3.61
C TYR A 58 3.62 6.06 2.87
N LEU A 59 3.31 5.82 1.61
CA LEU A 59 2.66 6.75 0.70
C LEU A 59 1.43 6.15 0.04
N THR A 60 0.45 7.00 -0.21
CA THR A 60 -0.68 6.70 -1.09
C THR A 60 -0.66 7.68 -2.26
N ILE A 61 -0.72 7.15 -3.49
CA ILE A 61 -0.88 7.93 -4.72
C ILE A 61 -2.30 7.72 -5.25
N THR A 62 -3.05 8.81 -5.43
CA THR A 62 -4.36 8.82 -6.07
C THR A 62 -4.26 9.51 -7.43
N LEU A 63 -4.76 8.84 -8.47
CA LEU A 63 -4.59 9.19 -9.89
C LEU A 63 -5.97 9.29 -10.53
N SER A 64 -6.34 10.47 -11.00
CA SER A 64 -7.69 10.75 -11.51
C SER A 64 -7.82 10.66 -13.04
N LYS A 65 -6.72 10.45 -13.76
CA LYS A 65 -6.71 10.40 -15.23
C LYS A 65 -5.83 9.27 -15.77
N ASN A 66 -6.27 8.61 -16.84
CA ASN A 66 -5.53 7.56 -17.56
C ASN A 66 -4.43 8.12 -18.47
N GLU A 67 -3.74 9.17 -18.02
CA GLU A 67 -2.61 9.75 -18.72
C GLU A 67 -1.30 9.37 -18.04
N LYS A 68 -0.22 9.35 -18.82
CA LYS A 68 1.12 9.25 -18.27
C LYS A 68 1.29 10.39 -17.27
N VAL A 69 1.45 10.02 -16.01
CA VAL A 69 1.83 10.97 -14.99
C VAL A 69 3.31 11.23 -15.21
N GLU A 70 3.62 12.25 -15.99
CA GLU A 70 4.95 12.85 -16.08
C GLU A 70 5.28 13.59 -14.78
N LEU A 71 5.08 12.96 -13.62
CA LEU A 71 5.70 13.41 -12.39
C LEU A 71 7.19 13.34 -12.66
N ARG A 72 7.75 14.51 -12.97
CA ARG A 72 9.09 14.67 -13.52
C ARG A 72 10.04 13.98 -12.57
N LYS A 73 10.53 12.79 -12.97
CA LYS A 73 11.51 11.98 -12.24
C LYS A 73 12.70 12.82 -11.77
N SER A 74 12.97 13.95 -12.43
CA SER A 74 13.97 14.96 -12.08
C SER A 74 13.73 15.75 -10.78
N ASN A 75 12.55 15.68 -10.15
CA ASN A 75 12.20 16.43 -8.94
C ASN A 75 11.72 15.55 -7.77
N LEU A 76 11.97 14.24 -7.80
CA LEU A 76 11.46 13.30 -6.79
C LEU A 76 11.94 13.62 -5.37
N ALA A 77 13.23 13.94 -5.20
CA ALA A 77 13.78 14.36 -3.91
C ALA A 77 13.05 15.61 -3.37
N LYS A 78 12.86 16.64 -4.21
CA LYS A 78 12.09 17.84 -3.83
C LYS A 78 10.64 17.52 -3.49
N LEU A 79 10.03 16.57 -4.19
CA LEU A 79 8.66 16.14 -3.93
C LEU A 79 8.56 15.42 -2.58
N ALA A 80 9.49 14.50 -2.29
CA ALA A 80 9.60 13.82 -1.01
C ALA A 80 9.81 14.82 0.14
N GLN A 81 10.72 15.78 -0.05
CA GLN A 81 10.95 16.88 0.88
C GLN A 81 9.68 17.70 1.13
N ASN A 82 8.95 18.07 0.07
CA ASN A 82 7.71 18.85 0.17
C ASN A 82 6.57 18.07 0.84
N ILE A 83 6.43 16.78 0.55
CA ILE A 83 5.44 15.90 1.18
C ILE A 83 5.72 15.83 2.68
N LYS A 84 6.98 15.62 3.06
CA LYS A 84 7.39 15.58 4.47
C LYS A 84 7.23 16.93 5.17
N ALA A 85 7.64 18.02 4.54
CA ALA A 85 7.57 19.38 5.11
C ALA A 85 6.12 19.89 5.24
N SER A 86 5.26 19.57 4.27
CA SER A 86 3.85 19.98 4.31
C SER A 86 3.00 19.08 5.20
N GLY A 87 3.44 17.84 5.45
CA GLY A 87 2.70 16.82 6.19
C GLY A 87 1.32 16.53 5.62
N LYS A 88 1.01 16.99 4.41
CA LYS A 88 -0.37 17.02 3.92
C LYS A 88 -0.55 16.49 2.51
N GLN A 89 0.17 16.94 1.48
CA GLN A 89 0.07 16.39 0.12
C GLN A 89 1.02 17.08 -0.86
N ALA A 90 1.46 16.36 -1.89
CA ALA A 90 1.81 16.98 -3.17
C ALA A 90 0.63 16.80 -4.15
N LEU A 91 0.12 17.91 -4.67
CA LEU A 91 -0.97 17.95 -5.64
C LEU A 91 -0.43 18.46 -6.97
N ASP A 92 -0.57 17.64 -8.00
CA ASP A 92 -0.73 18.13 -9.37
C ASP A 92 -2.21 18.03 -9.72
N SER A 93 -2.62 18.67 -10.81
CA SER A 93 -4.02 18.77 -11.28
C SER A 93 -4.77 17.43 -11.33
N TYR A 94 -4.06 16.29 -11.41
CA TYR A 94 -4.65 14.95 -11.54
C TYR A 94 -3.97 13.88 -10.67
N THR A 95 -3.01 14.27 -9.83
CA THR A 95 -2.28 13.34 -8.95
C THR A 95 -2.20 13.90 -7.55
N LYS A 96 -2.63 13.10 -6.58
CA LYS A 96 -2.56 13.42 -5.16
C LYS A 96 -1.67 12.40 -4.47
N ILE A 97 -0.59 12.86 -3.84
CA ILE A 97 0.31 12.01 -3.06
C ILE A 97 0.19 12.39 -1.59
N GLU A 98 -0.03 11.41 -0.73
CA GLU A 98 -0.23 11.60 0.71
C GLU A 98 0.68 10.65 1.51
N LEU A 99 1.11 11.07 2.69
CA LEU A 99 1.68 10.16 3.68
C LEU A 99 0.56 9.33 4.31
N ASN A 100 0.84 8.05 4.53
CA ASN A 100 -0.02 7.16 5.29
C ASN A 100 0.04 7.53 6.78
N ASN A 101 -1.04 7.25 7.52
CA ASN A 101 -1.15 7.57 8.94
C ASN A 101 -0.02 6.92 9.76
N GLY A 102 0.71 7.71 10.57
CA GLY A 102 1.80 7.22 11.42
C GLY A 102 3.17 7.17 10.72
N CYS A 103 3.29 7.69 9.51
CA CYS A 103 4.54 7.74 8.74
C CYS A 103 5.24 9.11 8.79
N GLU A 104 4.89 9.99 9.74
CA GLU A 104 5.42 11.36 9.83
C GLU A 104 6.93 11.41 10.17
N LEU A 105 7.44 10.34 10.79
CA LEU A 105 8.85 10.20 11.19
C LEU A 105 9.71 9.48 10.14
N VAL A 106 9.13 8.99 9.04
CA VAL A 106 9.87 8.28 7.99
C VAL A 106 10.92 9.19 7.35
N ASN A 107 12.10 8.63 7.05
CA ASN A 107 13.18 9.39 6.43
C ASN A 107 12.82 9.76 4.98
N GLU A 108 13.45 10.82 4.45
CA GLU A 108 13.13 11.32 3.11
C GLU A 108 13.53 10.34 1.99
N GLU A 109 14.61 9.58 2.20
CA GLU A 109 15.10 8.60 1.23
C GLU A 109 14.12 7.44 1.02
N CYS A 110 13.49 6.93 2.09
CA CYS A 110 12.45 5.91 2.04
C CYS A 110 11.21 6.42 1.30
N ILE A 111 10.81 7.66 1.57
CA ILE A 111 9.70 8.32 0.85
C ILE A 111 10.03 8.44 -0.64
N GLU A 112 11.24 8.89 -0.99
CA GLU A 112 11.65 9.00 -2.40
C GLU A 112 11.69 7.62 -3.09
N PHE A 113 12.24 6.61 -2.42
CA PHE A 113 12.32 5.26 -2.95
C PHE A 113 10.94 4.67 -3.23
N GLU A 114 10.02 4.76 -2.27
CA GLU A 114 8.66 4.25 -2.45
C GLU A 114 7.89 5.04 -3.51
N LEU A 115 8.05 6.36 -3.53
CA LEU A 115 7.47 7.20 -4.57
C LEU A 115 7.93 6.75 -5.98
N ARG A 116 9.22 6.45 -6.16
CA ARG A 116 9.74 5.88 -7.43
C ARG A 116 9.08 4.55 -7.77
N ALA A 117 8.94 3.66 -6.79
CA ALA A 117 8.34 2.35 -6.99
C ALA A 117 6.87 2.45 -7.42
N LEU A 118 6.07 3.28 -6.72
CA LEU A 118 4.66 3.49 -7.03
C LEU A 118 4.46 4.16 -8.41
N LEU A 119 5.34 5.08 -8.81
CA LEU A 119 5.30 5.69 -10.15
C LEU A 119 5.67 4.69 -11.25
N LEU A 120 6.69 3.85 -11.04
CA LEU A 120 7.02 2.78 -11.98
C LEU A 120 5.89 1.76 -12.11
N HIS A 121 5.24 1.44 -10.99
CA HIS A 121 4.06 0.57 -10.97
C HIS A 121 2.91 1.18 -11.78
N TRP A 122 2.65 2.48 -11.63
CA TRP A 122 1.67 3.19 -12.45
C TRP A 122 2.00 3.14 -13.95
N GLU A 123 3.25 3.41 -14.33
CA GLU A 123 3.70 3.31 -15.73
C GLU A 123 3.42 1.91 -16.29
N THR A 124 3.68 0.87 -15.51
CA THR A 124 3.41 -0.53 -15.89
C THR A 124 1.92 -0.82 -16.07
N ILE A 125 1.06 -0.31 -15.19
CA ILE A 125 -0.40 -0.43 -15.28
C ILE A 125 -0.91 0.23 -16.57
N LEU A 126 -0.45 1.44 -16.87
CA LEU A 126 -0.83 2.17 -18.09
C LEU A 126 -0.38 1.46 -19.37
N GLU A 127 0.85 0.94 -19.38
CA GLU A 127 1.36 0.18 -20.52
C GLU A 127 0.54 -1.09 -20.75
N ALA A 128 0.15 -1.78 -19.67
CA ALA A 128 -0.75 -2.93 -19.76
C ALA A 128 -2.14 -2.51 -20.26
N SER A 129 -2.71 -1.42 -19.75
CA SER A 129 -4.06 -0.98 -20.13
C SER A 129 -4.17 -0.59 -21.61
N ILE A 130 -3.12 -0.05 -22.20
CA ILE A 130 -3.10 0.36 -23.62
C ILE A 130 -2.96 -0.86 -24.57
N LYS A 131 -2.35 -1.96 -24.11
CA LYS A 131 -2.08 -3.14 -24.95
C LYS A 131 -3.34 -3.95 -25.30
N PHE A 132 -4.39 -3.87 -24.50
CA PHE A 132 -5.57 -4.73 -24.65
C PHE A 132 -6.82 -3.94 -25.03
N LYS A 133 -7.59 -4.49 -25.99
CA LYS A 133 -8.85 -3.90 -26.50
C LYS A 133 -10.10 -4.55 -25.92
N LYS A 134 -9.98 -5.23 -24.78
CA LYS A 134 -11.07 -5.95 -24.10
C LYS A 134 -10.88 -5.86 -22.59
N PRO A 135 -11.94 -6.06 -21.78
CA PRO A 135 -11.82 -6.13 -20.33
C PRO A 135 -10.73 -7.14 -19.93
N LEU A 136 -9.85 -6.71 -19.02
CA LEU A 136 -8.72 -7.49 -18.55
C LEU A 136 -8.41 -7.12 -17.11
N PHE A 137 -8.10 -8.13 -16.32
CA PHE A 137 -7.49 -7.96 -15.01
C PHE A 137 -6.02 -7.55 -15.14
N ILE A 138 -5.71 -6.31 -14.77
CA ILE A 138 -4.35 -5.74 -14.93
C ILE A 138 -3.50 -5.96 -13.67
N HIS A 139 -4.10 -5.83 -12.48
CA HIS A 139 -3.36 -5.84 -11.23
C HIS A 139 -4.21 -6.37 -10.07
N GLN A 140 -3.59 -7.23 -9.26
CA GLN A 140 -4.11 -7.64 -7.96
C GLN A 140 -3.41 -6.86 -6.86
N HIS A 141 -4.16 -6.11 -6.07
CA HIS A 141 -3.60 -5.38 -4.94
C HIS A 141 -3.13 -6.37 -3.85
N THR A 142 -1.86 -6.29 -3.48
CA THR A 142 -1.34 -6.87 -2.24
C THR A 142 -1.41 -5.80 -1.16
N GLN A 143 -2.15 -6.06 -0.08
CA GLN A 143 -2.30 -5.10 1.01
C GLN A 143 -0.94 -4.82 1.68
N PRO A 144 -0.63 -3.55 2.03
CA PRO A 144 0.58 -3.22 2.80
C PRO A 144 0.61 -4.02 4.11
N MET A 145 1.81 -4.43 4.54
CA MET A 145 1.97 -5.21 5.77
C MET A 145 1.32 -4.49 6.96
N ASN A 146 1.56 -3.18 7.12
CA ASN A 146 0.98 -2.40 8.20
C ASN A 146 -0.57 -2.46 8.22
N THR A 147 -1.23 -2.48 7.06
CA THR A 147 -2.69 -2.61 6.98
C THR A 147 -3.16 -3.99 7.44
N LEU A 148 -2.50 -5.06 6.98
CA LEU A 148 -2.78 -6.43 7.44
C LEU A 148 -2.57 -6.56 8.95
N LEU A 149 -1.53 -5.91 9.48
CA LEU A 149 -1.22 -5.90 10.90
C LEU A 149 -2.27 -5.16 11.72
N GLU A 150 -2.69 -3.97 11.29
CA GLU A 150 -3.76 -3.19 11.93
C GLU A 150 -5.07 -3.98 11.96
N GLN A 151 -5.40 -4.65 10.85
CA GLN A 151 -6.58 -5.51 10.76
C GLN A 151 -6.48 -6.68 11.74
N ALA A 152 -5.36 -7.40 11.77
CA ALA A 152 -5.14 -8.50 12.70
C ALA A 152 -5.27 -8.04 14.17
N ILE A 153 -4.67 -6.91 14.53
CA ILE A 153 -4.75 -6.35 15.88
C ILE A 153 -6.19 -5.96 16.23
N SER A 154 -6.92 -5.37 15.29
CA SER A 154 -8.34 -5.03 15.50
C SER A 154 -9.23 -6.25 15.76
N GLN A 155 -8.82 -7.42 15.25
CA GLN A 155 -9.46 -8.71 15.48
C GLN A 155 -9.01 -9.40 16.79
N GLY A 156 -8.13 -8.74 17.58
CA GLY A 156 -7.68 -9.23 18.88
C GLY A 156 -6.33 -9.96 18.86
N VAL A 157 -5.58 -9.91 17.75
CA VAL A 157 -4.21 -10.44 17.73
C VAL A 157 -3.31 -9.57 18.60
N THR A 158 -2.66 -10.20 19.59
CA THR A 158 -1.81 -9.51 20.58
C THR A 158 -0.35 -9.93 20.49
N GLU A 159 -0.05 -11.04 19.81
CA GLU A 159 1.30 -11.58 19.66
C GLU A 159 1.58 -11.83 18.18
N ILE A 160 2.68 -11.27 17.69
CA ILE A 160 3.11 -11.34 16.30
C ILE A 160 4.50 -11.99 16.28
N PHE A 161 4.71 -12.96 15.39
CA PHE A 161 5.99 -13.63 15.22
C PHE A 161 6.54 -13.35 13.83
N THR A 162 7.85 -13.13 13.73
CA THR A 162 8.55 -12.97 12.45
C THR A 162 9.93 -13.60 12.52
N ASP A 163 10.31 -14.31 11.47
CA ASP A 163 11.65 -14.86 11.24
C ASP A 163 12.57 -13.89 10.46
N SER A 164 12.04 -12.74 10.04
CA SER A 164 12.78 -11.67 9.38
C SER A 164 13.30 -10.65 10.39
N GLN A 165 14.61 -10.50 10.44
CA GLN A 165 15.28 -9.58 11.36
C GLN A 165 14.96 -8.11 11.04
N ASP A 166 14.79 -7.78 9.77
CA ASP A 166 14.43 -6.44 9.28
C ASP A 166 12.98 -6.10 9.66
N MET A 167 12.05 -7.06 9.44
CA MET A 167 10.66 -6.90 9.86
C MET A 167 10.53 -6.76 11.38
N TYR A 168 11.27 -7.56 12.15
CA TYR A 168 11.26 -7.46 13.62
C TYR A 168 11.63 -6.05 14.08
N GLN A 169 12.68 -5.45 13.52
CA GLN A 169 13.12 -4.10 13.90
C GLN A 169 12.12 -3.02 13.48
N SER A 170 11.62 -3.10 12.25
CA SER A 170 10.65 -2.14 11.71
C SER A 170 9.35 -2.16 12.52
N LEU A 171 8.77 -3.36 12.71
CA LEU A 171 7.49 -3.53 13.41
C LEU A 171 7.60 -3.29 14.92
N THR A 172 8.74 -3.58 15.55
CA THR A 172 8.95 -3.27 16.99
C THR A 172 8.77 -1.78 17.23
N SER A 173 9.40 -0.94 16.38
CA SER A 173 9.31 0.51 16.50
C SER A 173 7.88 0.99 16.27
N TYR A 174 7.24 0.51 15.20
CA TYR A 174 5.86 0.84 14.84
C TYR A 174 4.83 0.47 15.93
N LEU A 175 4.86 -0.78 16.41
CA LEU A 175 3.93 -1.29 17.42
C LEU A 175 4.11 -0.60 18.77
N SER A 176 5.35 -0.29 19.16
CA SER A 176 5.62 0.38 20.45
C SER A 176 4.93 1.74 20.56
N VAL A 177 4.75 2.43 19.43
CA VAL A 177 4.10 3.75 19.36
C VAL A 177 2.59 3.61 19.21
N LYS A 178 2.13 2.75 18.30
CA LYS A 178 0.72 2.72 17.87
C LYS A 178 -0.14 1.69 18.61
N TYR A 179 0.45 0.58 19.03
CA TYR A 179 -0.24 -0.54 19.68
C TYR A 179 0.62 -1.13 20.82
N PRO A 180 0.83 -0.39 21.93
CA PRO A 180 1.79 -0.77 22.98
C PRO A 180 1.43 -2.08 23.71
N SER A 181 0.18 -2.53 23.62
CA SER A 181 -0.27 -3.81 24.17
C SER A 181 0.11 -5.01 23.29
N SER A 182 0.37 -4.78 22.00
CA SER A 182 0.76 -5.80 21.04
C SER A 182 2.26 -6.08 21.15
N LYS A 183 2.64 -7.36 21.11
CA LYS A 183 4.04 -7.78 21.22
C LYS A 183 4.49 -8.43 19.93
N ILE A 184 5.70 -8.11 19.50
CA ILE A 184 6.38 -8.81 18.42
C ILE A 184 7.55 -9.64 18.97
N TYR A 185 7.71 -10.85 18.44
CA TYR A 185 8.77 -11.78 18.80
C TYR A 185 9.54 -12.20 17.54
N PHE A 186 10.86 -12.28 17.67
CA PHE A 186 11.72 -12.84 16.62
C PHE A 186 11.76 -14.35 16.77
N TYR A 187 11.39 -15.06 15.71
CA TYR A 187 11.44 -16.51 15.63
C TYR A 187 12.74 -16.94 14.96
N ASP A 188 13.59 -17.68 15.69
CA ASP A 188 14.85 -18.24 15.19
C ASP A 188 14.90 -19.77 15.26
N GLY A 189 13.73 -20.40 15.35
CA GLY A 189 13.61 -21.85 15.41
C GLY A 189 13.94 -22.52 14.08
N GLN A 190 14.17 -23.83 14.14
CA GLN A 190 14.55 -24.63 12.96
C GLN A 190 13.37 -25.00 12.06
N LEU A 191 12.14 -24.86 12.55
CA LEU A 191 10.94 -25.19 11.79
C LEU A 191 10.49 -23.97 10.99
N ASP A 192 10.11 -24.17 9.73
CA ASP A 192 9.55 -23.09 8.93
C ASP A 192 8.28 -22.53 9.58
N ILE A 193 8.23 -21.22 9.79
CA ILE A 193 7.16 -20.56 10.53
C ILE A 193 5.82 -20.62 9.80
N ILE A 194 5.82 -20.73 8.48
CA ILE A 194 4.60 -20.77 7.65
C ILE A 194 4.11 -22.21 7.53
N ASP A 195 4.99 -23.13 7.15
CA ASP A 195 4.60 -24.51 6.84
C ASP A 195 4.33 -25.35 8.08
N ARG A 196 4.98 -25.01 9.21
CA ARG A 196 5.00 -25.86 10.42
C ARG A 196 4.46 -25.14 11.66
N TYR A 197 3.71 -24.05 11.48
CA TYR A 197 3.20 -23.20 12.57
C TYR A 197 2.44 -23.94 13.68
N ARG A 198 1.81 -25.08 13.36
CA ARG A 198 1.05 -25.91 14.34
C ARG A 198 1.95 -26.77 15.22
N GLU A 199 3.19 -27.00 14.79
CA GLU A 199 4.18 -27.82 15.49
C GLU A 199 5.12 -26.98 16.36
N ILE A 200 5.04 -25.65 16.23
CA ILE A 200 5.83 -24.71 17.00
C ILE A 200 5.19 -24.51 18.37
N ASP A 201 5.97 -24.71 19.43
CA ASP A 201 5.60 -24.28 20.77
C ASP A 201 5.83 -22.77 20.90
N TRP A 202 4.75 -22.01 20.71
CA TRP A 202 4.79 -20.55 20.69
C TRP A 202 5.17 -19.92 22.02
N GLU A 203 4.95 -20.58 23.16
CA GLU A 203 5.39 -20.04 24.45
C GLU A 203 6.90 -20.15 24.58
N ASN A 204 7.48 -21.26 24.14
CA ASN A 204 8.93 -21.46 24.13
C ASN A 204 9.63 -20.65 23.04
N ALA A 205 8.92 -20.30 21.95
CA ALA A 205 9.43 -19.48 20.86
C ALA A 205 9.54 -17.98 21.19
N LYS A 206 9.02 -17.51 22.35
CA LYS A 206 9.06 -16.10 22.77
C LYS A 206 10.46 -15.68 23.22
N VAL A 207 11.42 -15.63 22.30
CA VAL A 207 12.75 -15.07 22.56
C VAL A 207 12.67 -13.55 22.46
N LYS A 208 12.64 -12.86 23.60
CA LYS A 208 12.83 -11.40 23.63
C LYS A 208 14.30 -11.06 23.38
N LYS A 209 14.65 -10.71 22.14
CA LYS A 209 15.89 -9.95 21.92
C LYS A 209 15.71 -8.54 22.49
N GLY A 210 16.18 -8.34 23.72
CA GLY A 210 16.32 -7.00 24.28
C GLY A 210 17.32 -6.19 23.46
N VAL A 211 16.94 -4.97 23.08
CA VAL A 211 17.80 -3.98 22.38
C VAL A 211 19.11 -3.69 23.16
N SER A 212 19.19 -4.08 24.44
CA SER A 212 20.35 -3.92 25.33
C SER A 212 21.53 -4.89 25.08
N GLY A 213 21.41 -5.89 24.20
CA GLY A 213 22.44 -6.93 24.04
C GLY A 213 23.62 -6.60 23.11
N PHE A 214 23.53 -5.54 22.30
CA PHE A 214 24.51 -5.28 21.24
C PHE A 214 25.75 -4.51 21.74
N LEU A 215 25.59 -3.62 22.71
CA LEU A 215 26.71 -2.82 23.25
C LEU A 215 27.65 -3.61 24.18
N SER A 216 27.22 -4.76 24.72
CA SER A 216 28.05 -5.57 25.62
C SER A 216 28.96 -6.57 24.89
N ARG A 217 28.74 -6.83 23.59
CA ARG A 217 29.58 -7.71 22.77
C ARG A 217 30.63 -6.98 21.93
N LEU A 218 30.51 -5.66 21.74
CA LEU A 218 31.51 -4.84 21.06
C LEU A 218 32.66 -4.36 21.95
N PHE A 219 32.59 -4.59 23.28
CA PHE A 219 33.61 -4.13 24.25
C PHE A 219 34.17 -5.22 25.18
N LYS A 220 34.05 -6.51 24.84
CA LYS A 220 34.76 -7.57 25.57
C LYS A 220 35.71 -8.36 24.68
N LYS A 221 36.97 -7.89 24.76
CA LYS A 221 38.26 -8.46 24.34
C LYS A 221 38.56 -8.52 22.86
#